data_AF-J9DQ89-F1
#
_entry.id   AF-J9DQ89-F1
#
_cell.length_a   1.000
_cell.length_b   1.000
_cell.length_c   1.000
_cell.angle_alpha   90.00
_cell.angle_beta   90.00
_cell.angle_gamma   90.00
#
_symmetry.space_group_name_H-M   'P 1'
#
loop_
_entity.id
_entity.type
_entity.pdbx_description
1 polymer ?
#
loop_
_entity_poly.entity_id
_entity_poly.type
_entity_poly.pdbx_seq_one_letter_code
_entity_poly.pdbx_strand_id
1 'polypeptide(L)'
;MKLSSSLVFLINILSLDKIRCGQDRAIEDLNSQIHCRKNFLQRKQDQLNELEQSIRNLENLQQRYKPDSNHTAQKTFDENLQRLTSMRNAKISLKSELDRLIYEISQKEAEKIRYKNRYHC
;
A
#
# COMPACT_ATOMS: atom_id res chain seq x y z
N MET A 1 42.27 37.08 -13.11
CA MET A 1 41.69 36.58 -14.38
C MET A 1 40.19 36.84 -14.35
N LYS A 2 39.65 37.67 -15.25
CA LYS A 2 38.20 37.90 -15.37
C LYS A 2 37.64 36.84 -16.33
N LEU A 3 36.75 35.97 -15.85
CA LEU A 3 35.97 35.08 -16.72
C LEU A 3 35.11 35.94 -17.65
N SER A 4 35.07 35.60 -18.93
CA SER A 4 34.23 36.32 -19.90
C SER A 4 32.75 36.10 -19.56
N SER A 5 31.91 37.10 -19.82
CA SER A 5 30.46 37.05 -19.55
C SER A 5 29.80 35.79 -20.15
N SER A 6 30.22 35.37 -21.35
CA SER A 6 29.73 34.15 -22.01
C SER A 6 30.13 32.85 -21.28
N LEU A 7 31.31 32.80 -20.68
CA LEU A 7 31.76 31.65 -19.88
C LEU A 7 30.95 31.51 -18.59
N VAL A 8 30.63 32.63 -17.95
CA VAL A 8 29.75 32.65 -16.76
C VAL A 8 28.35 32.16 -17.13
N PHE A 9 27.83 32.58 -18.28
CA PHE A 9 26.50 32.16 -18.75
C PHE A 9 26.43 30.65 -19.04
N LEU A 10 27.44 30.08 -19.70
CA LEU A 10 27.50 28.64 -19.99
C LEU A 10 27.62 27.79 -18.71
N ILE A 11 28.42 28.22 -17.72
CA ILE A 11 28.53 27.53 -16.43
C ILE A 11 27.19 27.52 -15.70
N ASN A 12 26.43 28.62 -15.76
CA ASN A 12 25.10 28.70 -15.15
C ASN A 12 24.10 27.76 -15.84
N ILE A 13 24.09 27.68 -17.18
CA ILE A 13 23.23 26.75 -17.92
C ILE A 13 23.53 25.29 -17.55
N LEU A 14 24.79 24.87 -17.60
CA LEU A 14 25.19 23.49 -17.27
C LEU A 14 24.86 23.11 -15.83
N SER A 15 24.95 24.07 -14.91
CA SER A 15 24.60 23.88 -13.50
C SER A 15 23.08 23.68 -13.32
N LEU A 16 22.26 24.43 -14.06
CA LEU A 16 20.79 24.29 -14.03
C LEU A 16 20.34 22.94 -14.62
N ASP A 17 20.92 22.51 -15.74
CA ASP A 17 20.60 21.21 -16.36
C ASP A 17 20.97 20.04 -15.44
N LYS A 18 22.13 20.12 -14.76
CA LYS A 18 22.55 19.07 -13.81
C LYS A 18 21.61 18.98 -12.61
N ILE A 19 21.11 20.11 -12.11
CA ILE A 19 20.12 20.16 -11.03
C ILE A 19 18.79 19.56 -11.51
N ARG A 20 18.33 19.89 -12.72
CA ARG A 20 17.11 19.36 -13.33
C ARG A 20 17.16 17.85 -13.56
N CYS A 21 18.24 17.33 -14.15
CA CYS A 21 18.42 15.88 -14.35
C CYS A 21 18.53 15.09 -13.02
N GLY A 22 18.95 15.72 -11.93
CA GLY A 22 18.89 15.11 -10.59
C GLY A 22 17.47 15.03 -10.04
N GLN A 23 16.65 16.04 -10.31
CA GLN A 23 15.25 16.11 -9.87
C GLN A 23 14.35 15.14 -10.63
N ASP A 24 14.48 15.07 -11.96
CA ASP A 24 13.68 14.17 -12.79
C ASP A 24 13.87 12.71 -12.36
N ARG A 25 15.13 12.32 -12.07
CA ARG A 25 15.46 11.00 -11.52
C ARG A 25 14.83 10.74 -10.14
N ALA A 26 14.81 11.73 -9.25
CA ALA A 26 14.20 11.58 -7.92
C ALA A 26 12.67 11.46 -8.00
N ILE A 27 12.02 12.20 -8.91
CA ILE A 27 10.58 12.12 -9.14
C ILE A 27 10.20 10.78 -9.78
N GLU A 28 10.99 10.30 -10.75
CA GLU A 28 10.81 8.97 -11.37
C GLU A 28 10.94 7.83 -10.35
N ASP A 29 11.93 7.92 -9.45
CA ASP A 29 12.09 6.97 -8.35
C ASP A 29 10.87 6.99 -7.40
N LEU A 30 10.41 8.17 -6.98
CA LEU A 30 9.19 8.30 -6.18
C LEU A 30 7.95 7.74 -6.87
N ASN A 31 7.78 8.00 -8.17
CA ASN A 31 6.67 7.45 -8.96
C ASN A 31 6.73 5.93 -9.02
N SER A 32 7.92 5.36 -9.23
CA SER A 32 8.13 3.90 -9.25
C SER A 32 7.78 3.28 -7.90
N GLN A 33 8.22 3.90 -6.79
CA GLN A 33 7.89 3.45 -5.44
C GLN A 33 6.39 3.55 -5.13
N ILE A 34 5.73 4.65 -5.51
CA ILE A 34 4.27 4.82 -5.36
C ILE A 34 3.53 3.76 -6.17
N HIS A 35 3.94 3.49 -7.41
CA HIS A 35 3.33 2.48 -8.26
C HIS A 35 3.42 1.08 -7.64
N CYS A 36 4.61 0.68 -7.18
CA CYS A 36 4.79 -0.60 -6.49
C CYS A 36 3.90 -0.73 -5.24
N ARG A 37 3.78 0.35 -4.45
CA ARG A 37 2.92 0.36 -3.26
C ARG A 37 1.44 0.28 -3.60
N LYS A 38 0.97 0.97 -4.65
CA LYS A 38 -0.41 0.85 -5.14
C LYS A 38 -0.73 -0.58 -5.60
N ASN A 39 0.20 -1.24 -6.29
CA ASN A 39 0.03 -2.64 -6.69
C ASN A 39 -0.05 -3.57 -5.47
N PHE A 40 0.77 -3.34 -4.45
CA PHE A 40 0.72 -4.12 -3.22
C PHE A 40 -0.57 -3.86 -2.42
N LEU A 41 -1.03 -2.62 -2.36
CA LEU A 41 -2.32 -2.23 -1.77
C LEU A 41 -3.48 -2.98 -2.45
N GLN A 42 -3.50 -3.00 -3.79
CA GLN A 42 -4.53 -3.70 -4.54
C GLN A 42 -4.57 -5.20 -4.20
N ARG A 43 -3.41 -5.87 -4.20
CA ARG A 43 -3.32 -7.30 -3.83
C ARG A 43 -3.83 -7.56 -2.42
N LYS A 44 -3.51 -6.68 -1.47
CA LYS A 44 -3.99 -6.78 -0.08
C LYS A 44 -5.49 -6.57 0.02
N GLN A 45 -6.05 -5.68 -0.80
CA GLN A 45 -7.49 -5.45 -0.88
C GLN A 45 -8.21 -6.67 -1.46
N ASP A 46 -7.64 -7.31 -2.48
CA ASP A 46 -8.19 -8.55 -3.05
C ASP A 46 -8.19 -9.68 -2.01
N GLN A 47 -7.07 -9.86 -1.29
CA GLN A 47 -6.99 -10.82 -0.17
C GLN A 47 -8.03 -10.55 0.91
N LEU A 48 -8.32 -9.27 1.22
CA LEU A 48 -9.35 -8.91 2.19
C LEU A 48 -10.74 -9.31 1.69
N ASN A 49 -11.04 -9.07 0.42
CA ASN A 49 -12.33 -9.42 -0.18
C ASN A 49 -12.56 -10.93 -0.18
N GLU A 50 -11.53 -11.72 -0.53
CA GLU A 50 -11.56 -13.19 -0.48
C GLU A 50 -11.78 -13.72 0.94
N LEU A 51 -11.08 -13.13 1.92
CA LEU A 51 -11.23 -13.48 3.32
C LEU A 51 -12.63 -13.17 3.85
N GLU A 52 -13.17 -11.99 3.50
CA GLU A 52 -14.53 -11.61 3.87
C GLU A 52 -15.59 -12.53 3.27
N GLN A 53 -15.41 -12.96 2.02
CA GLN A 53 -16.30 -13.93 1.40
C GLN A 53 -16.22 -15.29 2.10
N SER A 54 -15.01 -15.72 2.47
CA SER A 54 -14.79 -16.97 3.18
C SER A 54 -15.42 -16.95 4.58
N ILE A 55 -15.33 -15.83 5.30
CA ILE A 55 -16.01 -15.62 6.59
C ILE A 55 -17.52 -15.76 6.40
N ARG A 56 -18.12 -15.07 5.43
CA ARG A 56 -19.57 -15.14 5.17
C ARG A 56 -20.03 -16.56 4.86
N ASN A 57 -19.28 -17.28 4.02
CA ASN A 57 -19.58 -18.66 3.68
C ASN A 57 -19.56 -19.56 4.92
N LEU A 58 -18.55 -19.41 5.77
CA LEU A 58 -18.41 -20.21 6.99
C LEU A 58 -19.45 -19.83 8.05
N GLU A 59 -19.82 -18.56 8.19
CA GLU A 59 -20.93 -18.11 9.04
C GLU A 59 -22.26 -18.72 8.61
N ASN A 60 -22.54 -18.74 7.31
CA ASN A 60 -23.74 -19.37 6.75
C ASN A 60 -23.78 -20.88 7.03
N LEU A 61 -22.63 -21.56 6.93
CA LEU A 61 -22.52 -22.97 7.29
C LEU A 61 -22.74 -23.18 8.80
N GLN A 62 -22.17 -22.32 9.63
CA GLN A 62 -22.29 -22.38 11.08
C GLN A 62 -23.73 -22.15 11.56
N GLN A 63 -24.46 -21.23 10.93
CA GLN A 63 -25.88 -20.97 11.25
C GLN A 63 -26.80 -22.14 10.90
N ARG A 64 -26.47 -22.89 9.84
CA ARG A 64 -27.22 -24.09 9.45
C ARG A 64 -26.93 -25.27 10.36
N TYR A 65 -25.86 -25.19 11.13
CA TYR A 65 -25.48 -26.22 12.07
C TYR A 65 -26.47 -26.22 13.24
N LYS A 66 -27.14 -27.36 13.44
CA LYS A 66 -27.94 -27.59 14.64
C LYS A 66 -27.05 -28.32 15.65
N PRO A 67 -26.92 -27.83 16.89
CA PRO A 67 -26.24 -28.59 17.93
C PRO A 67 -27.00 -29.91 18.10
N ASP A 68 -26.34 -31.01 17.76
CA ASP A 68 -26.83 -32.37 18.00
C ASP A 68 -25.95 -32.98 19.10
N SER A 69 -26.55 -33.82 19.93
CA SER A 69 -25.90 -34.72 20.89
C SER A 69 -24.78 -35.59 20.32
N ASN A 70 -24.59 -35.63 18.99
CA ASN A 70 -23.45 -36.26 18.34
C ASN A 70 -22.14 -35.49 18.59
N HIS A 71 -21.21 -36.12 19.32
CA HIS A 71 -19.87 -35.60 19.61
C HIS A 71 -19.11 -35.07 18.37
N THR A 72 -19.28 -35.73 17.22
CA THR A 72 -18.62 -35.32 15.96
C THR A 72 -19.19 -34.01 15.42
N ALA A 73 -20.50 -33.81 15.57
CA ALA A 73 -21.18 -32.61 15.13
C ALA A 73 -20.77 -31.42 16.01
N GLN A 74 -20.76 -31.60 17.33
CA GLN A 74 -20.29 -30.58 18.27
C GLN A 74 -18.83 -30.19 18.00
N LYS A 75 -17.94 -31.16 17.79
CA LYS A 75 -16.53 -30.89 17.47
C LYS A 75 -16.39 -30.04 16.21
N THR A 76 -17.13 -30.37 15.15
CA THR A 76 -17.11 -29.60 13.89
C THR A 76 -17.62 -28.17 14.10
N PHE A 77 -18.66 -27.99 14.93
CA PHE A 77 -19.18 -26.68 15.29
C PHE A 77 -18.10 -25.83 16.00
N ASP A 78 -17.42 -26.40 16.98
CA ASP A 78 -16.39 -25.71 17.75
C ASP A 78 -15.18 -25.35 16.87
N GLU A 79 -14.74 -26.25 15.99
CA GLU A 79 -13.67 -26.01 15.02
C GLU A 79 -14.00 -24.86 14.05
N ASN A 80 -15.24 -24.82 13.54
CA ASN A 80 -15.68 -23.74 12.67
C ASN A 80 -15.75 -22.39 13.40
N LEU A 81 -16.19 -22.39 14.66
CA LEU A 81 -16.20 -21.17 15.50
C LEU A 81 -14.78 -20.66 15.76
N GLN A 82 -13.84 -21.56 16.03
CA GLN A 82 -12.43 -21.22 16.17
C GLN A 82 -11.87 -20.64 14.87
N ARG A 83 -12.15 -21.28 13.72
CA ARG A 83 -11.73 -20.77 12.40
C ARG A 83 -12.29 -19.38 12.13
N LEU A 84 -13.58 -19.14 12.41
CA LEU A 84 -14.19 -17.81 12.27
C LEU A 84 -13.46 -16.76 13.11
N THR A 85 -13.08 -17.11 14.34
CA THR A 85 -12.31 -16.23 15.22
C THR A 85 -10.94 -15.91 14.61
N SER A 86 -10.20 -16.92 14.17
CA SER A 86 -8.90 -16.73 13.51
C SER A 86 -9.01 -15.88 12.24
N MET A 87 -10.04 -16.11 11.41
CA MET A 87 -10.27 -15.35 10.19
C MET A 87 -10.65 -13.89 10.47
N ARG A 88 -11.45 -13.62 11.51
CA ARG A 88 -11.76 -12.24 11.94
C ARG A 88 -10.52 -11.51 12.44
N ASN A 89 -9.63 -12.20 13.16
CA ASN A 89 -8.36 -11.61 13.58
C ASN A 89 -7.45 -11.33 12.37
N ALA A 90 -7.36 -12.25 11.42
CA ALA A 90 -6.63 -12.04 10.17
C ALA A 90 -7.20 -10.85 9.37
N LYS A 91 -8.53 -10.70 9.33
CA LYS A 91 -9.23 -9.56 8.71
C LYS A 91 -8.84 -8.24 9.36
N ILE A 92 -8.78 -8.18 10.70
CA ILE A 92 -8.35 -6.98 11.43
C ILE A 92 -6.90 -6.64 11.07
N SER A 93 -6.00 -7.63 11.13
CA SER A 93 -4.58 -7.44 10.78
C SER A 93 -4.43 -6.89 9.35
N LEU A 94 -5.17 -7.47 8.40
CA LEU A 94 -5.10 -7.08 6.99
C LEU A 94 -5.64 -5.67 6.76
N LYS A 95 -6.70 -5.27 7.47
CA LYS A 95 -7.20 -3.88 7.45
C LYS A 95 -6.16 -2.91 7.98
N SER A 96 -5.49 -3.22 9.09
CA SER A 96 -4.42 -2.37 9.63
C SER A 96 -3.24 -2.25 8.66
N GLU A 97 -2.89 -3.33 7.94
CA GLU A 97 -1.87 -3.28 6.88
C GLU A 97 -2.30 -2.38 5.71
N LEU A 98 -3.56 -2.44 5.29
CA LEU A 98 -4.11 -1.57 4.24
C LEU A 98 -4.04 -0.09 4.66
N ASP A 99 -4.48 0.23 5.87
CA ASP A 99 -4.44 1.60 6.40
C ASP A 99 -3.00 2.14 6.43
N ARG A 100 -2.05 1.30 6.86
CA ARG A 100 -0.63 1.64 6.84
C ARG A 100 -0.13 1.93 5.43
N LEU A 101 -0.48 1.09 4.44
CA LEU A 101 -0.07 1.29 3.04
C LEU A 101 -0.66 2.55 2.44
N ILE A 102 -1.93 2.86 2.73
CA ILE A 102 -2.59 4.09 2.27
C ILE A 102 -1.85 5.30 2.83
N TYR A 103 -1.56 5.30 4.13
CA TYR A 103 -0.78 6.37 4.76
C TYR A 103 0.60 6.52 4.09
N GLU A 104 1.28 5.41 3.90
CA GLU A 104 2.59 5.32 3.28
C GLU A 104 2.64 5.83 1.81
N ILE A 105 1.59 5.57 1.04
CA ILE A 105 1.42 6.12 -0.32
C ILE A 105 1.19 7.63 -0.25
N SER A 106 0.31 8.08 0.65
CA SER A 106 0.01 9.51 0.85
C SER A 106 1.26 10.32 1.22
N GLN A 107 2.11 9.79 2.11
CA GLN A 107 3.38 10.43 2.47
C GLN A 107 4.30 10.60 1.24
N LYS A 108 4.42 9.58 0.39
CA LYS A 108 5.26 9.65 -0.82
C LYS A 108 4.67 10.57 -1.88
N GLU A 109 3.35 10.62 -2.02
CA GLU A 109 2.68 11.57 -2.90
C GLU A 109 2.92 13.02 -2.43
N ALA A 110 2.85 13.27 -1.11
CA ALA A 110 3.19 14.57 -0.53
C ALA A 110 4.68 14.93 -0.74
N GLU A 111 5.59 13.97 -0.57
CA GLU A 111 7.01 14.15 -0.84
C GLU A 111 7.26 14.53 -2.32
N LYS A 112 6.62 13.84 -3.25
CA LYS A 112 6.67 14.17 -4.68
C LYS A 112 6.22 15.60 -4.97
N ILE A 113 5.13 16.03 -4.35
CA ILE A 113 4.63 17.41 -4.49
C ILE A 113 5.65 18.42 -3.94
N ARG A 114 6.29 18.12 -2.80
CA ARG A 114 7.35 18.99 -2.24
C ARG A 114 8.54 19.11 -3.19
N TYR A 115 9.00 18.01 -3.79
CA TYR A 115 10.06 18.06 -4.81
C TYR A 115 9.65 18.90 -6.01
N LYS A 116 8.42 18.74 -6.50
CA LYS A 116 7.91 19.54 -7.61
C LYS A 116 7.85 21.05 -7.27
N ASN A 117 7.36 21.40 -6.09
CA ASN A 117 7.14 22.79 -5.67
C ASN A 117 8.44 23.52 -5.28
N ARG A 118 9.43 22.81 -4.73
CA ARG A 118 10.72 23.40 -4.32
C ARG A 118 11.58 23.84 -5.51
N TYR A 119 11.31 23.31 -6.69
CA TYR A 119 12.12 23.52 -7.88
C TYR A 119 11.28 23.94 -9.10
N HIS A 120 10.25 24.76 -8.86
CA HIS A 120 9.60 25.48 -9.94
C HIS A 120 10.60 26.46 -10.59
N CYS A 121 11.00 26.18 -11.83
CA CYS A 121 11.32 27.22 -12.80
C CYS A 121 10.02 27.88 -13.27
#